data_AF-A0A7C4JYD2-F1
#
_entry.id   AF-A0A7C4JYD2-F1
#
_cell.length_a   1.000
_cell.length_b   1.000
_cell.length_c   1.000
_cell.angle_alpha   90.00
_cell.angle_beta   90.00
_cell.angle_gamma   90.00
#
_symmetry.space_group_name_H-M   'P 1'
#
loop_
_entity.id
_entity.type
_entity.pdbx_description
1 polymer ?
#
loop_
_entity_poly.entity_id
_entity_poly.type
_entity_poly.pdbx_seq_one_letter_code
_entity_poly.pdbx_strand_id
1 'polypeptide(L)'
;MKALKYFLLAVASLTIASCMGNSGEKNSIASTDGSGNPVTVYYFHGEHRCPTCIAIENETKATFEINLKKESEEGKVELQVINADEGRNKQLCERYGVYGSSLLLVKGDKVVNLTNMAFGTARRNPDKFREELTNEVKKLING
;
A
#
# COMPACT_ATOMS: atom_id res chain seq x y z
N MET A 1 14.02 28.49 39.23
CA MET A 1 14.54 28.00 40.53
C MET A 1 14.69 26.49 40.40
N LYS A 2 15.93 26.01 40.45
CA LYS A 2 16.31 24.61 40.29
C LYS A 2 16.31 23.93 41.66
N ALA A 3 15.77 22.73 41.75
CA ALA A 3 16.13 21.74 42.77
C ALA A 3 16.05 20.40 42.03
N LEU A 4 17.13 19.69 41.68
CA LEU A 4 18.45 19.49 42.28
C LEU A 4 18.41 19.02 43.73
N LYS A 5 18.07 17.75 43.91
CA LYS A 5 18.52 16.91 45.02
C LYS A 5 19.10 15.62 44.44
N TYR A 6 20.39 15.67 44.14
CA TYR A 6 21.21 14.46 44.14
C TYR A 6 21.49 14.10 45.59
N PHE A 7 21.28 12.84 45.98
CA PHE A 7 22.04 12.26 47.07
C PHE A 7 22.20 10.75 46.89
N LEU A 8 23.45 10.40 46.56
CA LEU A 8 24.24 9.20 46.78
C LEU A 8 23.63 7.79 46.59
N LEU A 9 24.13 6.99 45.65
CA LEU A 9 25.44 6.29 45.58
C LEU A 9 25.44 5.01 46.42
N ALA A 10 25.27 3.87 45.74
CA ALA A 10 25.85 2.61 46.14
C ALA A 10 26.31 1.87 44.88
N VAL A 11 27.61 1.63 44.85
CA VAL A 11 28.43 1.07 43.78
C VAL A 11 28.57 -0.45 43.99
N ALA A 12 28.94 -1.14 42.90
CA ALA A 12 29.43 -2.52 42.80
C ALA A 12 28.34 -3.61 42.77
N SER A 13 28.26 -4.44 41.73
CA SER A 13 29.37 -5.32 41.35
C SER A 13 29.36 -5.70 39.87
N LEU A 14 30.57 -5.79 39.34
CA LEU A 14 30.97 -6.25 38.03
C LEU A 14 30.85 -7.78 37.95
N THR A 15 30.15 -8.32 36.95
CA THR A 15 30.48 -9.63 36.39
C THR A 15 30.34 -9.58 34.87
N ILE A 16 31.49 -9.74 34.22
CA ILE A 16 31.63 -9.86 32.77
C ILE A 16 31.54 -11.36 32.49
N ALA A 17 30.47 -11.80 31.82
CA ALA A 17 30.40 -13.13 31.23
C ALA A 17 30.48 -12.97 29.71
N SER A 18 31.71 -13.02 29.21
CA SER A 18 32.01 -13.07 27.78
C SER A 18 31.65 -14.44 27.21
N CYS A 19 30.56 -14.51 26.46
CA CYS A 19 30.30 -15.62 25.56
C CYS A 19 30.78 -15.22 24.16
N MET A 20 31.95 -15.73 23.78
CA MET A 20 32.39 -15.79 22.38
C MET A 20 31.47 -16.78 21.65
N GLY A 21 30.67 -16.29 20.70
CA GLY A 21 29.72 -17.08 19.92
C GLY A 21 29.67 -16.57 18.48
N ASN A 22 30.02 -17.46 17.58
CA ASN A 22 30.36 -17.29 16.17
C ASN A 22 29.25 -16.68 15.28
N SER A 23 29.72 -16.19 14.12
CA SER A 23 29.03 -16.17 12.82
C SER A 23 27.89 -15.17 12.57
N GLY A 24 28.25 -14.15 11.80
CA GLY A 24 27.55 -13.85 10.54
C GLY A 24 26.32 -12.96 10.62
N GLU A 25 26.51 -11.66 10.72
CA GLU A 25 25.54 -10.69 10.20
C GLU A 25 26.20 -9.88 9.08
N LYS A 26 26.07 -10.41 7.85
CA LYS A 26 25.96 -9.53 6.68
C LYS A 26 24.72 -8.67 6.93
N ASN A 27 24.93 -7.44 7.38
CA ASN A 27 23.94 -6.39 7.19
C ASN A 27 23.90 -6.05 5.69
N SER A 28 23.36 -6.98 4.91
CA SER A 28 22.72 -6.63 3.65
C SER A 28 21.37 -6.03 4.06
N ILE A 29 21.29 -4.71 4.01
CA ILE A 29 20.04 -4.06 3.64
C ILE A 29 19.66 -4.72 2.31
N ALA A 30 18.83 -5.75 2.41
CA ALA A 30 18.17 -6.34 1.26
C ALA A 30 17.26 -5.23 0.76
N SER A 31 17.75 -4.47 -0.22
CA SER A 31 16.88 -3.83 -1.21
C SER A 31 15.94 -4.93 -1.65
N THR A 32 14.71 -4.88 -1.14
CA THR A 32 13.67 -5.80 -1.55
C THR A 32 13.31 -5.31 -2.93
N ASP A 33 14.01 -5.84 -3.94
CA ASP A 33 13.55 -5.77 -5.31
C ASP A 33 12.09 -6.19 -5.25
N GLY A 34 11.18 -5.28 -5.62
CA GLY A 34 9.74 -5.48 -5.51
C GLY A 34 9.20 -6.65 -6.36
N SER A 35 10.08 -7.42 -7.00
CA SER A 35 9.81 -8.56 -7.88
C SER A 35 9.01 -9.68 -7.21
N GLY A 36 8.98 -9.75 -5.87
CA GLY A 36 8.14 -10.70 -5.12
C GLY A 36 6.84 -10.12 -4.53
N ASN A 37 6.64 -8.80 -4.57
CA ASN A 37 5.46 -8.19 -3.96
C ASN A 37 4.26 -8.26 -4.92
N PRO A 38 3.07 -8.69 -4.46
CA PRO A 38 1.85 -8.58 -5.25
C PRO A 38 1.53 -7.11 -5.54
N VAL A 39 0.82 -6.87 -6.63
CA VAL A 39 0.26 -5.55 -6.93
C VAL A 39 -1.02 -5.37 -6.11
N THR A 40 -1.06 -4.36 -5.25
CA THR A 40 -2.31 -3.97 -4.57
C THR A 40 -2.97 -2.85 -5.35
N VAL A 41 -4.19 -3.09 -5.83
CA VAL A 41 -5.06 -2.08 -6.42
C VAL A 41 -5.92 -1.50 -5.30
N TYR A 42 -5.61 -0.28 -4.87
CA TYR A 42 -6.43 0.43 -3.91
C TYR A 42 -7.45 1.31 -4.62
N TYR A 43 -8.72 1.12 -4.31
CA TYR A 43 -9.75 2.10 -4.61
C TYR A 43 -10.24 2.74 -3.31
N PHE A 44 -9.83 3.98 -3.09
CA PHE A 44 -10.32 4.80 -1.99
C PHE A 44 -11.61 5.50 -2.41
N HIS A 45 -12.55 5.63 -1.47
CA HIS A 45 -13.77 6.43 -1.65
C HIS A 45 -14.15 7.14 -0.35
N GLY A 46 -14.87 8.25 -0.47
CA GLY A 46 -15.57 8.83 0.69
C GLY A 46 -16.87 8.09 1.01
N GLU A 47 -17.47 8.39 2.14
CA GLU A 47 -18.79 7.89 2.58
C GLU A 47 -19.87 8.28 1.57
N HIS A 48 -19.85 9.54 1.15
CA HIS A 48 -20.75 10.07 0.13
C HIS A 48 -20.13 9.96 -1.27
N ARG A 49 -20.67 9.07 -2.09
CA ARG A 49 -20.14 8.75 -3.43
C ARG A 49 -20.94 9.43 -4.53
N CYS A 50 -20.26 10.14 -5.42
CA CYS A 50 -20.88 10.63 -6.65
C CYS A 50 -21.04 9.49 -7.66
N PRO A 51 -21.87 9.64 -8.71
CA PRO A 51 -22.08 8.60 -9.71
C PRO A 51 -20.79 8.12 -10.40
N THR A 52 -19.79 8.99 -10.54
CA THR A 52 -18.50 8.61 -11.12
C THR A 52 -17.68 7.75 -10.16
N CYS A 53 -17.70 8.03 -8.86
CA CYS A 53 -17.06 7.17 -7.85
C CYS A 53 -17.67 5.76 -7.86
N ILE A 54 -19.00 5.64 -7.97
CA ILE A 54 -19.68 4.34 -8.05
C ILE A 54 -19.24 3.59 -9.32
N ALA A 55 -19.15 4.30 -10.45
CA ALA A 55 -18.68 3.71 -11.70
C ALA A 55 -17.23 3.21 -11.62
N ILE A 56 -16.32 3.99 -11.03
CA ILE A 56 -14.92 3.56 -10.84
C ILE A 56 -14.87 2.26 -10.05
N GLU A 57 -15.60 2.16 -8.94
CA GLU A 57 -15.62 0.95 -8.13
C GLU A 57 -16.13 -0.27 -8.90
N ASN A 58 -17.26 -0.11 -9.58
CA ASN A 58 -17.90 -1.19 -10.32
C ASN A 58 -17.00 -1.67 -11.47
N GLU A 59 -16.40 -0.75 -12.22
CA GLU A 59 -15.52 -1.09 -13.33
C GLU A 59 -14.18 -1.66 -12.86
N THR A 60 -13.65 -1.22 -11.70
CA THR A 60 -12.49 -1.86 -11.07
C THR A 60 -12.81 -3.31 -10.71
N LYS A 61 -13.95 -3.56 -10.03
CA LYS A 61 -14.40 -4.92 -9.70
C LYS A 61 -14.59 -5.77 -10.96
N ALA A 62 -15.24 -5.22 -11.99
CA ALA A 62 -15.42 -5.92 -13.26
C ALA A 62 -14.08 -6.25 -13.95
N THR A 63 -13.08 -5.37 -13.84
CA THR A 63 -11.73 -5.64 -14.37
C THR A 63 -11.08 -6.84 -13.68
N PHE A 64 -11.27 -6.97 -12.36
CA PHE A 64 -10.79 -8.13 -11.62
C PHE A 64 -11.44 -9.42 -12.08
N GLU A 65 -12.75 -9.41 -12.30
CA GLU A 65 -13.49 -10.61 -12.74
C GLU A 65 -13.18 -11.01 -14.20
N ILE A 66 -13.04 -10.04 -15.10
CA ILE A 66 -12.95 -10.31 -16.54
C ILE A 66 -11.49 -10.46 -16.99
N ASN A 67 -10.60 -9.58 -16.53
CA ASN A 67 -9.27 -9.42 -17.13
C ASN A 67 -8.11 -9.84 -16.22
N LEU A 68 -8.31 -9.82 -14.90
CA LEU A 68 -7.27 -10.09 -13.90
C LEU A 68 -7.57 -11.29 -13.00
N LYS A 69 -8.62 -12.07 -13.30
CA LYS A 69 -9.08 -13.18 -12.46
C LYS A 69 -7.98 -14.19 -12.18
N LYS A 70 -7.25 -14.58 -13.23
CA LYS A 70 -6.12 -15.51 -13.13
C LYS A 70 -5.02 -14.95 -12.23
N GLU A 71 -4.58 -13.72 -12.49
CA GLU A 71 -3.52 -13.08 -11.70
C GLU A 71 -3.95 -12.87 -10.24
N SER A 72 -5.24 -12.63 -9.99
CA SER A 72 -5.81 -12.53 -8.64
C SER A 72 -5.82 -13.88 -7.92
N GLU A 73 -6.24 -14.95 -8.59
CA GLU A 73 -6.22 -16.32 -8.05
C GLU A 73 -4.80 -16.83 -7.78
N GLU A 74 -3.84 -16.41 -8.59
CA GLU A 74 -2.41 -16.68 -8.39
C GLU A 74 -1.76 -15.79 -7.31
N GLY A 75 -2.52 -14.87 -6.71
CA GLY A 75 -2.03 -13.95 -5.67
C GLY A 75 -1.04 -12.89 -6.17
N LYS A 76 -1.01 -12.63 -7.48
CA LYS A 76 -0.13 -11.61 -8.10
C LYS A 76 -0.72 -10.20 -8.01
N VAL A 77 -2.04 -10.10 -7.86
CA VAL A 77 -2.75 -8.84 -7.69
C VAL A 77 -3.91 -9.02 -6.72
N GLU A 78 -4.21 -7.98 -5.95
CA GLU A 78 -5.39 -7.92 -5.07
C GLU A 78 -6.11 -6.58 -5.19
N LEU A 79 -7.41 -6.58 -4.92
CA LEU A 79 -8.25 -5.38 -4.86
C LEU A 79 -8.58 -5.04 -3.42
N GLN A 80 -8.33 -3.79 -3.02
CA GLN A 80 -8.67 -3.24 -1.72
C GLN A 80 -9.57 -2.02 -1.91
N VAL A 81 -10.84 -2.13 -1.52
CA VAL A 81 -11.80 -1.01 -1.54
C VAL A 81 -11.84 -0.39 -0.14
N ILE A 82 -11.46 0.88 -0.03
CA ILE A 82 -11.21 1.55 1.24
C ILE A 82 -12.13 2.77 1.39
N ASN A 83 -12.91 2.79 2.47
CA ASN A 83 -13.61 4.00 2.89
C ASN A 83 -12.61 4.93 3.60
N ALA A 84 -12.27 6.05 2.95
CA ALA A 84 -11.30 7.01 3.46
C ALA A 84 -11.81 7.79 4.68
N ASP A 85 -13.12 7.85 4.89
CA ASP A 85 -13.74 8.57 6.01
C ASP A 85 -13.78 7.73 7.30
N GLU A 86 -13.50 6.43 7.20
CA GLU A 86 -13.39 5.56 8.38
C GLU A 86 -12.07 5.81 9.13
N GLY A 87 -12.17 6.13 10.42
CA GLY A 87 -11.00 6.46 11.25
C GLY A 87 -9.91 5.39 11.26
N ARG A 88 -10.27 4.10 11.11
CA ARG A 88 -9.32 2.98 10.99
C ARG A 88 -8.41 3.06 9.75
N ASN A 89 -8.86 3.75 8.69
CA ASN A 89 -8.14 3.86 7.43
C ASN A 89 -7.35 5.17 7.32
N LYS A 90 -7.42 6.06 8.31
CA LYS A 90 -6.75 7.37 8.31
C LYS A 90 -5.25 7.27 8.04
N GLN A 91 -4.54 6.39 8.73
CA GLN A 91 -3.10 6.22 8.56
C GLN A 91 -2.74 5.72 7.14
N LEU A 92 -3.59 4.89 6.54
CA LEU A 92 -3.41 4.41 5.16
C LEU A 92 -3.64 5.54 4.15
N CYS A 93 -4.66 6.36 4.37
CA CYS A 93 -4.96 7.52 3.53
C CYS A 93 -3.83 8.56 3.61
N GLU A 94 -3.32 8.85 4.81
CA GLU A 94 -2.17 9.74 5.02
C GLU A 94 -0.91 9.22 4.32
N ARG A 95 -0.63 7.90 4.41
CA ARG A 95 0.52 7.27 3.75
C ARG A 95 0.53 7.52 2.24
N TYR A 96 -0.62 7.45 1.59
CA TYR A 96 -0.75 7.63 0.14
C TYR A 96 -1.20 9.04 -0.27
N GLY A 97 -1.35 9.97 0.68
CA GLY A 97 -1.79 11.34 0.42
C GLY A 97 -3.19 11.43 -0.21
N VAL A 98 -4.09 10.51 0.16
CA VAL A 98 -5.44 10.43 -0.39
C VAL A 98 -6.42 11.21 0.49
N TYR A 99 -7.11 12.18 -0.11
CA TYR A 99 -8.11 13.02 0.55
C TYR A 99 -9.53 12.86 -0.02
N GLY A 100 -9.74 11.89 -0.90
CA GLY A 100 -11.02 11.65 -1.57
C GLY A 100 -10.97 10.38 -2.41
N SER A 101 -11.90 10.23 -3.37
CA SER A 101 -11.88 9.05 -4.24
C SER A 101 -10.59 8.99 -5.06
N SER A 102 -9.89 7.86 -5.02
CA SER A 102 -8.61 7.68 -5.70
C SER A 102 -8.40 6.23 -6.10
N LEU A 103 -7.82 5.99 -7.28
CA LEU A 103 -7.46 4.67 -7.76
C LEU A 103 -5.93 4.59 -7.88
N LEU A 104 -5.30 3.79 -7.02
CA LEU A 104 -3.86 3.64 -6.93
C LEU A 104 -3.44 2.18 -7.18
N LEU A 105 -2.31 1.98 -7.86
CA LEU A 105 -1.63 0.70 -7.93
C LEU A 105 -0.35 0.78 -7.11
N VAL A 106 -0.12 -0.20 -6.24
CA VAL A 106 1.05 -0.23 -5.36
C VAL A 106 1.79 -1.56 -5.51
N LYS A 107 3.11 -1.50 -5.70
CA LYS A 107 4.00 -2.68 -5.70
C LYS A 107 5.31 -2.31 -4.99
N GLY A 108 5.48 -2.75 -3.75
CA GLY A 108 6.57 -2.26 -2.88
C GLY A 108 6.47 -0.74 -2.71
N ASP A 109 7.56 -0.02 -2.98
CA ASP A 109 7.60 1.46 -2.90
C ASP A 109 7.04 2.16 -4.13
N LYS A 110 6.72 1.42 -5.20
CA LYS A 110 6.19 2.00 -6.44
C LYS A 110 4.70 2.25 -6.30
N VAL A 111 4.30 3.49 -6.53
CA VAL A 111 2.90 3.93 -6.56
C VAL A 111 2.57 4.51 -7.94
N VAL A 112 1.52 4.00 -8.58
CA VAL A 112 0.95 4.54 -9.81
C VAL A 112 -0.43 5.10 -9.49
N ASN A 113 -0.62 6.40 -9.70
CA ASN A 113 -1.90 7.06 -9.47
C ASN A 113 -2.71 7.13 -10.77
N LEU A 114 -3.80 6.37 -10.82
CA LEU A 114 -4.70 6.28 -11.97
C LEU A 114 -5.99 7.10 -11.79
N THR A 115 -6.06 7.96 -10.77
CA THR A 115 -7.28 8.69 -10.41
C THR A 115 -7.81 9.54 -11.56
N ASN A 116 -6.96 10.35 -12.22
CA ASN A 116 -7.42 11.18 -13.34
C ASN A 116 -7.92 10.35 -14.53
N MET A 117 -7.23 9.24 -14.82
CA MET A 117 -7.66 8.29 -15.84
C MET A 117 -9.04 7.73 -15.47
N ALA A 118 -9.20 7.24 -14.24
CA ALA A 118 -10.42 6.64 -13.73
C ALA A 118 -11.63 7.58 -13.85
N PHE A 119 -11.49 8.83 -13.42
CA PHE A 119 -12.55 9.85 -13.55
C PHE A 119 -12.80 10.26 -15.01
N GLY A 120 -11.80 10.17 -15.87
CA GLY A 120 -11.91 10.43 -17.30
C GLY A 120 -12.72 9.36 -18.04
N THR A 121 -12.55 8.09 -17.68
CA THR A 121 -13.00 6.95 -18.49
C THR A 121 -14.14 6.16 -17.87
N ALA A 122 -14.19 5.91 -16.56
CA ALA A 122 -15.10 4.92 -15.94
C ALA A 122 -16.58 5.04 -16.35
N ARG A 123 -17.12 6.26 -16.45
CA ARG A 123 -18.51 6.48 -16.92
C ARG A 123 -18.66 6.65 -18.43
N ARG A 124 -17.65 7.26 -19.08
CA ARG A 124 -17.75 7.70 -20.48
C ARG A 124 -17.34 6.60 -21.45
N ASN A 125 -16.41 5.76 -21.04
CA ASN A 125 -15.83 4.68 -21.81
C ASN A 125 -15.31 3.59 -20.84
N PRO A 126 -16.22 2.75 -20.31
CA PRO A 126 -15.86 1.72 -19.33
C PRO A 126 -14.93 0.66 -19.93
N ASP A 127 -15.04 0.33 -21.22
CA ASP A 127 -14.15 -0.62 -21.87
C ASP A 127 -12.70 -0.13 -21.85
N LYS A 128 -12.49 1.15 -22.20
CA LYS A 128 -11.17 1.80 -22.12
C LYS A 128 -10.65 1.85 -20.68
N PHE A 129 -11.51 2.11 -19.70
CA PHE A 129 -11.13 2.05 -18.28
C PHE A 129 -10.55 0.67 -17.91
N ARG A 130 -11.26 -0.41 -18.27
CA ARG A 130 -10.84 -1.77 -17.92
C ARG A 130 -9.56 -2.16 -18.65
N GLU A 131 -9.42 -1.76 -19.92
CA GLU A 131 -8.19 -1.97 -20.70
C GLU A 131 -6.99 -1.26 -20.06
N GLU A 132 -7.09 0.04 -19.77
CA GLU A 132 -5.98 0.82 -19.21
C GLU A 132 -5.59 0.32 -17.80
N LEU A 133 -6.57 0.00 -16.95
CA LEU A 133 -6.30 -0.59 -15.64
C LEU A 133 -5.60 -1.96 -15.77
N THR A 134 -6.07 -2.81 -16.68
CA THR A 134 -5.44 -4.13 -16.92
C THR A 134 -3.99 -3.98 -17.36
N ASN A 135 -3.73 -3.07 -18.30
CA ASN A 135 -2.40 -2.86 -18.86
C ASN A 135 -1.41 -2.36 -17.80
N GLU A 136 -1.80 -1.38 -16.99
CA GLU A 136 -0.94 -0.87 -15.92
C GLU A 136 -0.69 -1.91 -14.82
N VAL A 137 -1.71 -2.69 -14.43
CA VAL A 137 -1.53 -3.80 -13.49
C VAL A 137 -0.55 -4.84 -14.07
N LYS A 138 -0.74 -5.29 -15.31
CA LYS A 138 0.14 -6.31 -15.92
C LYS A 138 1.56 -5.81 -16.13
N LYS A 139 1.73 -4.54 -16.45
CA LYS A 139 3.05 -3.89 -16.51
C LYS A 139 3.74 -3.91 -15.15
N LEU A 140 3.01 -3.71 -14.06
CA LEU A 140 3.56 -3.84 -12.70
C LEU A 140 3.82 -5.30 -12.32
N ILE A 141 3.00 -6.26 -12.73
CA ILE A 141 3.25 -7.68 -12.45
C ILE A 141 4.53 -8.16 -13.15
N ASN A 142 4.72 -7.77 -14.41
CA ASN A 142 5.80 -8.27 -15.28
C ASN A 142 7.09 -7.43 -15.22
N GLY A 143 7.08 -6.29 -14.52
CA GLY A 143 8.23 -5.42 -14.31
C GLY A 143 8.82 -5.54 -12.92
#